data_AF-U4L1D9-F1
#
_entry.id   AF-U4L1D9-F1
#
_cell.length_a   1.000
_cell.length_b   1.000
_cell.length_c   1.000
_cell.angle_alpha   90.00
_cell.angle_beta   90.00
_cell.angle_gamma   90.00
#
_symmetry.space_group_name_H-M   'P 1'
#
loop_
_entity.id
_entity.type
_entity.pdbx_description
1 polymer ?
#
loop_
_entity_poly.entity_id
_entity_poly.type
_entity_poly.pdbx_seq_one_letter_code
_entity_poly.pdbx_strand_id
1 'polypeptide(L)'
;MPTSGDQTMELKSAADATVNHEQDKQLAHLTEIQLKLQQLTEMLAVANDQSKNAQDFQQQIDKLTKEKDVLVNENNRLVLGYHQFEEKCNQLTEGNNQLVEEISQLKEQLATVNEQLKAPETQKLIDHLTLENGQLKEAREFAIEQLKAQPIMQDMINKLVEEKTKLDDELSKLKEQPNTSTTEMEKQIQQLEEQKEDLTNELKMLRQDGVAKDMAMVLKRYYEMEEQFGQMKKEIKQDMKNVLDKKEKKIVQQVQGHLVENERKMQEHLVENEKRMQENLVGNVKKMQEHVEKRLGETEDHFKQQVEGRLTDNEKQIQQRLGVNEVKIWRHGQEIQQKVKERMAENNQNIQERIAEHDNKMEERIAEHDRKMEERIAEHDQKIQEQFEDNEKKMQEYGKEVQQQVNQRFEENEKKVQKQGDNILASASLLEQAAHKAVDAHAVVLGKTINEQGYFTRMIPMKVIPDNITQITGVYGGGCLYVEREKIATFANFKRLIKSVWALDLELRDNRYRTYYCYYMDGNGKHSGDWPSSYFSFRHIIIINSGSDSSIYCYR
;
A
#
# COMPACT_ATOMS: atom_id res chain seq x y z
N MET A 1 23.68 -15.12 -41.44
CA MET A 1 23.25 -15.84 -42.67
C MET A 1 22.01 -15.13 -43.20
N PRO A 2 22.06 -14.57 -44.42
CA PRO A 2 20.92 -13.92 -45.06
C PRO A 2 20.20 -14.89 -46.01
N THR A 3 18.88 -14.77 -46.15
CA THR A 3 18.07 -15.39 -47.21
C THR A 3 17.37 -14.26 -47.95
N SER A 4 17.74 -14.06 -49.22
CA SER A 4 16.90 -14.35 -50.40
C SER A 4 15.75 -13.35 -50.52
N GLY A 5 15.74 -12.38 -51.43
CA GLY A 5 16.05 -12.51 -52.85
C GLY A 5 14.72 -12.68 -53.57
N ASP A 6 14.23 -11.62 -54.22
CA ASP A 6 13.34 -11.79 -55.36
C ASP A 6 13.44 -10.59 -56.32
N GLN A 7 13.83 -10.91 -57.55
CA GLN A 7 13.90 -10.03 -58.71
C GLN A 7 12.62 -10.26 -59.50
N THR A 8 11.99 -9.21 -60.01
CA THR A 8 10.97 -9.38 -61.06
C THR A 8 11.11 -8.30 -62.12
N MET A 9 11.05 -8.78 -63.36
CA MET A 9 11.47 -8.15 -64.61
C MET A 9 10.57 -6.99 -65.03
N GLU A 10 11.20 -5.93 -65.56
CA GLU A 10 10.58 -4.96 -66.45
C GLU A 10 10.27 -5.60 -67.81
N LEU A 11 9.00 -5.57 -68.23
CA LEU A 11 8.57 -5.85 -69.59
C LEU A 11 7.90 -4.60 -70.17
N LYS A 12 8.55 -4.02 -71.19
CA LYS A 12 7.99 -3.05 -72.13
C LYS A 12 6.98 -3.75 -73.05
N SER A 13 5.74 -3.29 -73.06
CA SER A 13 4.91 -3.35 -74.26
C SER A 13 4.01 -2.11 -74.34
N ALA A 14 4.11 -1.43 -75.47
CA ALA A 14 3.22 -0.35 -75.88
C ALA A 14 2.08 -0.97 -76.68
N ALA A 15 0.83 -0.65 -76.33
CA ALA A 15 -0.33 -0.82 -77.20
C ALA A 15 -1.44 0.15 -76.78
N ASP A 16 -2.02 0.76 -77.81
CA ASP A 16 -3.14 1.68 -77.86
C ASP A 16 -4.29 1.42 -76.86
N ALA A 17 -4.73 2.48 -76.19
CA ALA A 17 -6.12 2.62 -75.77
C ALA A 17 -6.51 4.11 -75.71
N THR A 18 -7.44 4.45 -76.59
CA THR A 18 -8.15 5.73 -76.72
C THR A 18 -8.62 6.28 -75.37
N VAL A 19 -8.12 7.47 -75.04
CA VAL A 19 -8.35 8.22 -73.80
C VAL A 19 -9.83 8.60 -73.66
N ASN A 20 -10.50 7.96 -72.71
CA ASN A 20 -11.88 8.23 -72.34
C ASN A 20 -11.87 9.20 -71.14
N HIS A 21 -11.76 10.51 -71.45
CA HIS A 21 -11.51 11.59 -70.47
C HIS A 21 -12.56 11.68 -69.34
N GLU A 22 -13.72 11.05 -69.51
CA GLU A 22 -14.78 10.95 -68.50
C GLU A 22 -14.48 9.91 -67.41
N GLN A 23 -13.79 8.79 -67.75
CA GLN A 23 -13.44 7.75 -66.79
C GLN A 23 -12.30 8.20 -65.86
N ASP A 24 -11.34 8.97 -66.35
CA ASP A 24 -10.25 9.51 -65.51
C ASP A 24 -10.76 10.54 -64.49
N LYS A 25 -11.78 11.33 -64.85
CA LYS A 25 -12.46 12.23 -63.90
C LYS A 25 -13.21 11.47 -62.82
N GLN A 26 -13.91 10.40 -63.19
CA GLN A 26 -14.61 9.55 -62.22
C GLN A 26 -13.63 8.82 -61.31
N LEU A 27 -12.51 8.34 -61.84
CA LEU A 27 -11.45 7.69 -61.06
C LEU A 27 -10.80 8.68 -60.08
N ALA A 28 -10.49 9.90 -60.51
CA ALA A 28 -9.94 10.94 -59.63
C ALA A 28 -10.92 11.29 -58.49
N HIS A 29 -12.22 11.41 -58.80
CA HIS A 29 -13.25 11.69 -57.79
C HIS A 29 -13.46 10.52 -56.82
N LEU A 30 -13.35 9.28 -57.29
CA LEU A 30 -13.41 8.07 -56.46
C LEU A 30 -12.21 7.99 -55.52
N THR A 31 -11.01 8.32 -56.03
CA THR A 31 -9.77 8.34 -55.25
C THR A 31 -9.82 9.41 -54.15
N GLU A 32 -10.39 10.59 -54.43
CA GLU A 32 -10.58 11.64 -53.43
C GLU A 32 -11.59 11.24 -52.34
N ILE A 33 -12.65 10.51 -52.71
CA ILE A 33 -13.62 9.95 -51.75
C ILE A 33 -12.97 8.88 -50.88
N GLN A 34 -12.16 7.99 -51.45
CA GLN A 34 -11.41 6.98 -50.69
C GLN A 34 -10.43 7.63 -49.70
N LEU A 35 -9.72 8.68 -50.11
CA LEU A 35 -8.81 9.41 -49.23
C LEU A 35 -9.55 10.05 -48.04
N LYS A 36 -10.73 10.65 -48.29
CA LYS A 36 -11.57 11.24 -47.23
C LYS A 36 -12.14 10.18 -46.28
N LEU A 37 -12.53 9.01 -46.79
CA LEU A 37 -12.97 7.88 -45.97
C LEU A 37 -11.85 7.33 -45.09
N GLN A 38 -10.62 7.25 -45.62
CA GLN A 38 -9.46 6.81 -44.86
C GLN A 38 -9.12 7.80 -43.73
N GLN A 39 -9.14 9.11 -44.01
CA GLN A 39 -8.98 10.15 -42.99
C GLN A 39 -10.08 10.09 -41.91
N LEU A 40 -11.34 9.86 -42.30
CA LEU A 40 -12.44 9.67 -41.34
C LEU A 40 -12.26 8.43 -40.46
N THR A 41 -11.74 7.34 -41.02
CA THR A 41 -11.47 6.10 -40.28
C THR A 41 -10.35 6.30 -39.26
N GLU A 42 -9.29 7.02 -39.63
CA GLU A 42 -8.21 7.39 -38.71
C GLU A 42 -8.69 8.31 -37.59
N MET A 43 -9.53 9.31 -37.89
CA MET A 43 -10.14 10.16 -36.86
C MET A 43 -11.04 9.38 -35.90
N LEU A 44 -11.80 8.39 -36.41
CA LEU A 44 -12.63 7.51 -35.59
C LEU A 44 -11.80 6.61 -34.67
N ALA A 45 -10.68 6.08 -35.16
CA ALA A 45 -9.76 5.29 -34.34
C ALA A 45 -9.15 6.12 -33.19
N VAL A 46 -8.71 7.35 -33.48
CA VAL A 46 -8.18 8.28 -32.47
C VAL A 46 -9.25 8.66 -31.44
N ALA A 47 -10.50 8.89 -31.87
CA ALA A 47 -11.61 9.17 -30.96
C ALA A 47 -11.94 7.98 -30.06
N ASN A 48 -11.85 6.75 -30.58
CA ASN A 48 -12.07 5.54 -29.80
C ASN A 48 -10.97 5.31 -28.75
N ASP A 49 -9.70 5.54 -29.11
CA ASP A 49 -8.59 5.44 -28.17
C ASP A 49 -8.67 6.51 -27.07
N GLN A 50 -9.10 7.73 -27.42
CA GLN A 50 -9.37 8.78 -26.43
C GLN A 50 -10.54 8.40 -25.50
N SER A 51 -11.61 7.79 -26.02
CA SER A 51 -12.72 7.29 -25.20
C SER A 51 -12.28 6.16 -24.26
N LYS A 52 -11.41 5.28 -24.71
CA LYS A 52 -10.88 4.18 -23.89
C LYS A 52 -9.97 4.69 -22.77
N ASN A 53 -9.10 5.65 -23.07
CA ASN A 53 -8.31 6.35 -22.06
C ASN A 53 -9.19 7.10 -21.05
N ALA A 54 -10.28 7.73 -21.48
CA ALA A 54 -11.23 8.37 -20.57
C ALA A 54 -11.91 7.35 -19.62
N GLN A 55 -12.26 6.15 -20.12
CA GLN A 55 -12.77 5.07 -19.28
C GLN A 55 -11.73 4.55 -18.28
N ASP A 56 -10.47 4.38 -18.70
CA ASP A 56 -9.39 3.95 -17.79
C ASP A 56 -9.12 4.99 -16.70
N PHE A 57 -9.14 6.29 -17.05
CA PHE A 57 -9.04 7.36 -16.05
C PHE A 57 -10.23 7.36 -15.09
N GLN A 58 -11.45 7.12 -15.58
CA GLN A 58 -12.63 7.01 -14.72
C GLN A 58 -12.53 5.82 -13.77
N GLN A 59 -12.04 4.66 -14.23
CA GLN A 59 -11.79 3.51 -13.37
C GLN A 59 -10.71 3.78 -12.32
N GLN A 60 -9.64 4.52 -12.66
CA GLN A 60 -8.64 4.95 -11.70
C GLN A 60 -9.20 5.92 -10.65
N ILE A 61 -10.05 6.87 -11.07
CA ILE A 61 -10.75 7.78 -10.15
C ILE A 61 -11.65 7.00 -9.19
N ASP A 62 -12.41 6.04 -9.69
CA ASP A 62 -13.30 5.20 -8.85
C ASP A 62 -12.50 4.35 -7.86
N LYS A 63 -11.35 3.81 -8.30
CA LYS A 63 -10.43 3.06 -7.43
C LYS A 63 -9.85 3.95 -6.33
N LEU A 64 -9.34 5.12 -6.68
CA LEU A 64 -8.80 6.10 -5.72
C LEU A 64 -9.87 6.60 -4.75
N THR A 65 -11.12 6.74 -5.21
CA THR A 65 -12.25 7.12 -4.37
C THR A 65 -12.55 6.04 -3.32
N LYS A 66 -12.55 4.76 -3.72
CA LYS A 66 -12.70 3.64 -2.76
C LYS A 66 -11.55 3.56 -1.76
N GLU A 67 -10.31 3.77 -2.20
CA GLU A 67 -9.13 3.80 -1.31
C GLU A 67 -9.23 4.95 -0.29
N LYS A 68 -9.67 6.14 -0.73
CA LYS A 68 -9.94 7.28 0.16
C LYS A 68 -10.98 6.94 1.22
N ASP A 69 -12.08 6.29 0.86
CA ASP A 69 -13.14 5.93 1.80
C ASP A 69 -12.65 4.91 2.85
N VAL A 70 -11.81 3.95 2.44
CA VAL A 70 -11.17 3.01 3.37
C VAL A 70 -10.26 3.76 4.35
N LEU A 71 -9.43 4.69 3.86
CA LEU A 71 -8.55 5.49 4.71
C LEU A 71 -9.33 6.38 5.69
N VAL A 72 -10.45 6.96 5.26
CA VAL A 72 -11.33 7.75 6.15
C VAL A 72 -11.90 6.87 7.26
N ASN A 73 -12.34 5.65 6.94
CA ASN A 73 -12.83 4.70 7.94
C ASN A 73 -11.73 4.25 8.91
N GLU A 74 -10.51 4.00 8.42
CA GLU A 74 -9.36 3.66 9.26
C GLU A 74 -9.01 4.82 10.20
N ASN A 75 -9.02 6.06 9.70
CA ASN A 75 -8.77 7.25 10.51
C ASN A 75 -9.84 7.44 11.60
N ASN A 76 -11.11 7.24 11.27
CA ASN A 76 -12.20 7.28 12.26
C ASN A 76 -12.03 6.19 13.33
N ARG A 77 -11.56 4.99 12.96
CA ARG A 77 -11.26 3.91 13.92
C ARG A 77 -10.10 4.29 14.84
N LEU A 78 -9.07 4.94 14.32
CA LEU A 78 -7.93 5.42 15.11
C LEU A 78 -8.33 6.53 16.09
N VAL A 79 -9.16 7.48 15.64
CA VAL A 79 -9.71 8.54 16.51
C VAL A 79 -10.54 7.93 17.65
N LEU A 80 -11.36 6.92 17.36
CA LEU A 80 -12.13 6.21 18.38
C LEU A 80 -11.21 5.51 19.39
N GLY A 81 -10.15 4.86 18.90
CA GLY A 81 -9.13 4.22 19.75
C GLY A 81 -8.39 5.23 20.63
N TYR A 82 -8.11 6.42 20.11
CA TYR A 82 -7.48 7.50 20.87
C TYR A 82 -8.37 8.00 22.01
N HIS A 83 -9.67 8.20 21.75
CA HIS A 83 -10.61 8.58 22.81
C HIS A 83 -10.76 7.51 23.90
N GLN A 84 -10.78 6.22 23.52
CA GLN A 84 -10.80 5.13 24.51
C GLN A 84 -9.53 5.08 25.36
N PHE A 85 -8.37 5.40 24.76
CA PHE A 85 -7.12 5.51 25.48
C PHE A 85 -7.12 6.69 26.46
N GLU A 86 -7.58 7.86 26.01
CA GLU A 86 -7.73 9.07 26.83
C GLU A 86 -8.68 8.83 28.02
N GLU A 87 -9.80 8.16 27.80
CA GLU A 87 -10.75 7.77 28.85
C GLU A 87 -10.09 6.87 29.91
N LYS A 88 -9.29 5.88 29.50
CA LYS A 88 -8.53 5.03 30.43
C LYS A 88 -7.48 5.81 31.21
N CYS A 89 -6.79 6.77 30.60
CA CYS A 89 -5.85 7.65 31.29
C CYS A 89 -6.55 8.51 32.35
N ASN A 90 -7.75 8.99 32.06
CA ASN A 90 -8.56 9.74 33.02
C ASN A 90 -9.01 8.85 34.20
N GLN A 91 -9.47 7.63 33.93
CA GLN A 91 -9.83 6.65 34.97
C GLN A 91 -8.64 6.29 35.88
N LEU A 92 -7.45 6.09 35.29
CA LEU A 92 -6.20 5.86 36.05
C LEU A 92 -5.82 7.06 36.92
N THR A 93 -6.00 8.28 36.40
CA THR A 93 -5.73 9.50 37.16
C THR A 93 -6.68 9.64 38.34
N GLU A 94 -7.98 9.34 38.15
CA GLU A 94 -8.98 9.36 39.21
C GLU A 94 -8.71 8.29 40.27
N GLY A 95 -8.35 7.06 39.85
CA GLY A 95 -7.93 6.00 40.76
C GLY A 95 -6.69 6.35 41.58
N ASN A 96 -5.69 7.02 40.97
CA ASN A 96 -4.52 7.50 41.69
C ASN A 96 -4.88 8.59 42.72
N ASN A 97 -5.79 9.50 42.39
CA ASN A 97 -6.26 10.51 43.33
C ASN A 97 -6.99 9.88 44.53
N GLN A 98 -7.79 8.83 44.30
CA GLN A 98 -8.43 8.07 45.38
C GLN A 98 -7.41 7.39 46.29
N LEU A 99 -6.37 6.75 45.73
CA LEU A 99 -5.30 6.14 46.53
C LEU A 99 -4.52 7.17 47.36
N VAL A 100 -4.28 8.37 46.83
CA VAL A 100 -3.64 9.46 47.58
C VAL A 100 -4.50 9.91 48.77
N GLU A 101 -5.82 9.96 48.58
CA GLU A 101 -6.76 10.29 49.64
C GLU A 101 -6.80 9.20 50.73
N GLU A 102 -6.85 7.91 50.34
CA GLU A 102 -6.79 6.77 51.26
C GLU A 102 -5.49 6.77 52.08
N ILE A 103 -4.34 7.02 51.44
CA ILE A 103 -3.05 7.14 52.14
C ILE A 103 -3.07 8.30 53.13
N SER A 104 -3.72 9.41 52.81
CA SER A 104 -3.83 10.57 53.69
C SER A 104 -4.70 10.24 54.91
N GLN A 105 -5.83 9.56 54.72
CA GLN A 105 -6.69 9.09 55.80
C GLN A 105 -5.99 8.07 56.71
N LEU A 106 -5.24 7.12 56.14
CA LEU A 106 -4.46 6.15 56.91
C LEU A 106 -3.36 6.82 57.74
N LYS A 107 -2.71 7.86 57.21
CA LYS A 107 -1.74 8.66 57.98
C LYS A 107 -2.39 9.37 59.16
N GLU A 108 -3.59 9.91 58.99
CA GLU A 108 -4.35 10.57 60.06
C GLU A 108 -4.83 9.57 61.12
N GLN A 109 -5.28 8.39 60.72
CA GLN A 109 -5.60 7.29 61.64
C GLN A 109 -4.38 6.85 62.44
N LEU A 110 -3.21 6.70 61.78
CA LEU A 110 -1.96 6.34 62.45
C LEU A 110 -1.54 7.41 63.46
N ALA A 111 -1.69 8.70 63.12
CA ALA A 111 -1.44 9.81 64.03
C ALA A 111 -2.38 9.77 65.25
N THR A 112 -3.66 9.44 65.03
CA THR A 112 -4.66 9.29 66.10
C THR A 112 -4.34 8.11 67.02
N VAL A 113 -3.92 6.97 66.47
CA VAL A 113 -3.47 5.80 67.26
C VAL A 113 -2.22 6.12 68.07
N ASN A 114 -1.28 6.88 67.51
CA ASN A 114 -0.09 7.34 68.24
C ASN A 114 -0.43 8.34 69.37
N GLU A 115 -1.44 9.18 69.21
CA GLU A 115 -1.93 10.04 70.29
C GLU A 115 -2.76 9.25 71.32
N GLN A 116 -3.50 8.22 70.92
CA GLN A 116 -4.18 7.30 71.85
C GLN A 116 -3.19 6.44 72.66
N LEU A 117 -2.01 6.12 72.11
CA LEU A 117 -0.92 5.51 72.88
C LEU A 117 -0.38 6.44 73.98
N LYS A 118 -0.59 7.76 73.86
CA LYS A 118 -0.32 8.75 74.91
C LYS A 118 -1.53 9.00 75.83
N ALA A 119 -2.65 8.29 75.65
CA ALA A 119 -3.85 8.49 76.44
C ALA A 119 -3.65 8.05 77.90
N PRO A 120 -4.37 8.66 78.87
CA PRO A 120 -4.24 8.37 80.29
C PRO A 120 -4.52 6.91 80.66
N GLU A 121 -5.24 6.16 79.82
CA GLU A 121 -5.60 4.76 80.06
C GLU A 121 -4.43 3.81 79.75
N THR A 122 -3.65 4.13 78.72
CA THR A 122 -2.39 3.43 78.40
C THR A 122 -1.35 3.72 79.48
N GLN A 123 -1.31 4.96 79.99
CA GLN A 123 -0.51 5.32 81.15
C GLN A 123 -1.01 4.60 82.43
N LYS A 124 -2.32 4.48 82.65
CA LYS A 124 -2.89 3.67 83.75
C LYS A 124 -2.51 2.20 83.64
N LEU A 125 -2.42 1.63 82.44
CA LEU A 125 -1.99 0.26 82.24
C LEU A 125 -0.49 0.10 82.56
N ILE A 126 0.33 1.07 82.15
CA ILE A 126 1.76 1.14 82.52
C ILE A 126 1.92 1.30 84.03
N ASP A 127 1.14 2.17 84.66
CA ASP A 127 1.13 2.36 86.12
C ASP A 127 0.63 1.10 86.84
N HIS A 128 -0.35 0.39 86.29
CA HIS A 128 -0.87 -0.86 86.84
C HIS A 128 0.17 -1.99 86.76
N LEU A 129 0.88 -2.13 85.63
CA LEU A 129 2.00 -3.08 85.47
C LEU A 129 3.20 -2.70 86.37
N THR A 130 3.42 -1.41 86.61
CA THR A 130 4.43 -0.92 87.55
C THR A 130 4.05 -1.27 89.00
N LEU A 131 2.77 -1.14 89.35
CA LEU A 131 2.22 -1.54 90.64
C LEU A 131 2.30 -3.07 90.85
N GLU A 132 1.96 -3.86 89.82
CA GLU A 132 2.00 -5.32 89.85
C GLU A 132 3.45 -5.84 90.00
N ASN A 133 4.42 -5.18 89.34
CA ASN A 133 5.84 -5.43 89.57
C ASN A 133 6.29 -5.05 91.00
N GLY A 134 5.72 -3.99 91.59
CA GLY A 134 5.91 -3.65 92.99
C GLY A 134 5.39 -4.75 93.94
N GLN A 135 4.20 -5.27 93.67
CA GLN A 135 3.60 -6.38 94.43
C GLN A 135 4.39 -7.67 94.29
N LEU A 136 4.92 -7.97 93.09
CA LEU A 136 5.83 -9.11 92.87
C LEU A 136 7.14 -8.95 93.65
N LYS A 137 7.65 -7.71 93.79
CA LYS A 137 8.83 -7.42 94.61
C LYS A 137 8.55 -7.65 96.10
N GLU A 138 7.41 -7.19 96.60
CA GLU A 138 6.96 -7.46 97.98
C GLU A 138 6.72 -8.96 98.23
N ALA A 139 6.10 -9.66 97.28
CA ALA A 139 5.89 -11.11 97.35
C ALA A 139 7.22 -11.88 97.36
N ARG A 140 8.24 -11.38 96.64
CA ARG A 140 9.60 -11.92 96.68
C ARG A 140 10.26 -11.69 98.04
N GLU A 141 10.10 -10.50 98.64
CA GLU A 141 10.61 -10.21 99.99
C GLU A 141 9.91 -11.06 101.05
N PHE A 142 8.59 -11.27 100.92
CA PHE A 142 7.83 -12.18 101.77
C PHE A 142 8.28 -13.65 101.59
N ALA A 143 8.59 -14.08 100.36
CA ALA A 143 9.14 -15.41 100.11
C ALA A 143 10.56 -15.59 100.71
N ILE A 144 11.36 -14.52 100.76
CA ILE A 144 12.66 -14.51 101.44
C ILE A 144 12.48 -14.63 102.97
N GLU A 145 11.48 -13.98 103.56
CA GLU A 145 11.13 -14.16 104.98
C GLU A 145 10.58 -15.56 105.28
N GLN A 146 9.76 -16.13 104.40
CA GLN A 146 9.30 -17.52 104.49
C GLN A 146 10.47 -18.52 104.39
N LEU A 147 11.47 -18.22 103.56
CA LEU A 147 12.69 -19.02 103.43
C LEU A 147 13.53 -18.96 104.72
N LYS A 148 13.62 -17.81 105.39
CA LYS A 148 14.25 -17.71 106.73
C LYS A 148 13.52 -18.55 107.79
N ALA A 149 12.22 -18.77 107.64
CA ALA A 149 11.42 -19.62 108.52
C ALA A 149 11.53 -21.13 108.20
N GLN A 150 12.26 -21.54 107.15
CA GLN A 150 12.43 -22.96 106.83
C GLN A 150 13.42 -23.65 107.79
N PRO A 151 13.11 -24.86 108.31
CA PRO A 151 13.93 -25.57 109.29
C PRO A 151 15.37 -25.84 108.85
N ILE A 152 15.60 -26.01 107.54
CA ILE A 152 16.91 -26.30 106.96
C ILE A 152 17.83 -25.06 107.03
N MET A 153 17.26 -23.86 106.86
CA MET A 153 18.01 -22.61 106.98
C MET A 153 18.28 -22.29 108.46
N GLN A 154 17.35 -22.63 109.35
CA GLN A 154 17.55 -22.57 110.79
C GLN A 154 18.65 -23.55 111.26
N ASP A 155 18.77 -24.74 110.66
CA ASP A 155 19.83 -25.72 110.97
C ASP A 155 21.22 -25.22 110.55
N MET A 156 21.32 -24.52 109.42
CA MET A 156 22.55 -23.83 109.01
C MET A 156 22.90 -22.65 109.92
N ILE A 157 21.89 -21.87 110.34
CA ILE A 157 22.08 -20.78 111.32
C ILE A 157 22.53 -21.36 112.67
N ASN A 158 21.95 -22.47 113.11
CA ASN A 158 22.34 -23.14 114.36
C ASN A 158 23.78 -23.67 114.29
N LYS A 159 24.22 -24.26 113.16
CA LYS A 159 25.62 -24.67 112.96
C LYS A 159 26.60 -23.50 113.03
N LEU A 160 26.26 -22.35 112.44
CA LEU A 160 27.08 -21.14 112.50
C LEU A 160 27.12 -20.54 113.92
N VAL A 161 26.02 -20.62 114.67
CA VAL A 161 25.98 -20.24 116.09
C VAL A 161 26.83 -21.19 116.93
N GLU A 162 26.83 -22.49 116.64
CA GLU A 162 27.64 -23.51 117.32
C GLU A 162 29.14 -23.30 117.08
N GLU A 163 29.55 -23.00 115.85
CA GLU A 163 30.92 -22.60 115.51
C GLU A 163 31.33 -21.30 116.22
N LYS A 164 30.43 -20.32 116.29
CA LYS A 164 30.66 -19.08 117.06
C LYS A 164 30.87 -19.37 118.55
N THR A 165 30.07 -20.25 119.15
CA THR A 165 30.25 -20.63 120.57
C THR A 165 31.56 -21.37 120.82
N LYS A 166 32.02 -22.22 119.89
CA LYS A 166 33.35 -22.84 119.98
C LYS A 166 34.48 -21.82 119.93
N LEU A 167 34.36 -20.80 119.06
CA LEU A 167 35.33 -19.71 119.00
C LEU A 167 35.32 -18.85 120.27
N ASP A 168 34.15 -18.58 120.86
CA ASP A 168 34.03 -17.88 122.14
C ASP A 168 34.61 -18.71 123.32
N ASP A 169 34.49 -20.04 123.29
CA ASP A 169 35.14 -20.96 124.23
C ASP A 169 36.66 -21.01 124.05
N GLU A 170 37.16 -21.01 122.81
CA GLU A 170 38.60 -20.91 122.52
C GLU A 170 39.17 -19.54 122.95
N LEU A 171 38.39 -18.47 122.79
CA LEU A 171 38.73 -17.12 123.24
C LEU A 171 38.71 -17.01 124.78
N SER A 172 37.86 -17.78 125.45
CA SER A 172 37.84 -17.93 126.91
C SER A 172 39.04 -18.75 127.42
N LYS A 173 39.44 -19.82 126.73
CA LYS A 173 40.67 -20.58 127.02
C LYS A 173 41.95 -19.76 126.79
N LEU A 174 41.95 -18.84 125.82
CA LEU A 174 43.04 -17.88 125.60
C LEU A 174 43.12 -16.80 126.71
N LYS A 175 42.02 -16.53 127.43
CA LYS A 175 42.03 -15.68 128.63
C LYS A 175 42.57 -16.38 129.88
N GLU A 176 42.66 -17.71 129.89
CA GLU A 176 43.18 -18.53 131.00
C GLU A 176 44.69 -18.82 130.90
N GLN A 177 45.40 -18.28 129.91
CA GLN A 177 46.88 -18.34 129.93
C GLN A 177 47.44 -17.44 131.04
N PRO A 178 48.32 -17.96 131.92
CA PRO A 178 48.82 -17.22 133.07
C PRO A 178 49.66 -16.03 132.62
N ASN A 179 49.12 -14.82 132.79
CA ASN A 179 49.88 -13.59 132.65
C ASN A 179 50.95 -13.57 133.75
N THR A 180 52.21 -13.59 133.32
CA THR A 180 53.43 -13.52 134.14
C THR A 180 53.53 -12.28 135.04
N SER A 181 52.58 -11.35 134.94
CA SER A 181 52.46 -10.17 135.80
C SER A 181 51.70 -10.44 137.11
N THR A 182 50.94 -11.53 137.22
CA THR A 182 50.20 -11.90 138.44
C THR A 182 51.12 -12.56 139.48
N THR A 183 52.13 -13.30 139.03
CA THR A 183 53.09 -14.01 139.87
C THR A 183 54.07 -13.07 140.61
N GLU A 184 54.35 -11.90 140.04
CA GLU A 184 55.19 -10.86 140.68
C GLU A 184 54.43 -10.13 141.80
N MET A 185 53.11 -9.88 141.61
CA MET A 185 52.22 -9.29 142.62
C MET A 185 51.89 -10.26 143.75
N GLU A 186 51.71 -11.55 143.47
CA GLU A 186 51.54 -12.59 144.49
C GLU A 186 52.79 -12.74 145.36
N LYS A 187 54.00 -12.65 144.79
CA LYS A 187 55.26 -12.61 145.56
C LYS A 187 55.36 -11.40 146.49
N GLN A 188 54.90 -10.23 146.05
CA GLN A 188 54.93 -9.01 146.89
C GLN A 188 53.89 -9.06 148.02
N ILE A 189 52.70 -9.61 147.76
CA ILE A 189 51.68 -9.84 148.79
C ILE A 189 52.16 -10.87 149.81
N GLN A 190 52.82 -11.94 149.36
CA GLN A 190 53.35 -13.00 150.22
C GLN A 190 54.54 -12.52 151.08
N GLN A 191 55.42 -11.66 150.56
CA GLN A 191 56.47 -11.00 151.36
C GLN A 191 55.88 -10.05 152.43
N LEU A 192 54.79 -9.36 152.13
CA LEU A 192 54.12 -8.47 153.08
C LEU A 192 53.36 -9.25 154.17
N GLU A 193 52.82 -10.42 153.83
CA GLU A 193 52.21 -11.34 154.81
C GLU A 193 53.25 -11.94 155.78
N GLU A 194 54.45 -12.29 155.30
CA GLU A 194 55.59 -12.70 156.15
C GLU A 194 56.03 -11.57 157.09
N GLN A 195 56.16 -10.33 156.59
CA GLN A 195 56.52 -9.17 157.43
C GLN A 195 55.46 -8.88 158.50
N LYS A 196 54.18 -9.09 158.19
CA LYS A 196 53.07 -8.94 159.14
C LYS A 196 53.11 -10.02 160.24
N GLU A 197 53.52 -11.25 159.90
CA GLU A 197 53.64 -12.36 160.85
C GLU A 197 54.83 -12.17 161.80
N ASP A 198 55.98 -11.70 161.32
CA ASP A 198 57.15 -11.35 162.15
C ASP A 198 56.84 -10.22 163.17
N LEU A 199 56.15 -9.17 162.76
CA LEU A 199 55.69 -8.09 163.65
C LEU A 199 54.67 -8.58 164.70
N THR A 200 53.84 -9.55 164.32
CA THR A 200 52.87 -10.17 165.25
C THR A 200 53.59 -11.03 166.30
N ASN A 201 54.72 -11.64 165.94
CA ASN A 201 55.58 -12.40 166.86
C ASN A 201 56.41 -11.49 167.77
N GLU A 202 56.91 -10.35 167.30
CA GLU A 202 57.54 -9.31 168.14
C GLU A 202 56.57 -8.70 169.17
N LEU A 203 55.31 -8.44 168.77
CA LEU A 203 54.25 -8.00 169.69
C LEU A 203 53.94 -9.01 170.81
N LYS A 204 54.26 -10.28 170.60
CA LYS A 204 54.05 -11.36 171.57
C LYS A 204 55.19 -11.46 172.59
N MET A 205 56.40 -11.04 172.21
CA MET A 205 57.60 -11.02 173.08
C MET A 205 57.65 -9.80 174.01
N LEU A 206 56.92 -8.71 173.70
CA LEU A 206 56.92 -7.45 174.46
C LEU A 206 55.86 -7.35 175.56
N ARG A 207 55.25 -8.47 176.00
CA ARG A 207 54.43 -8.54 177.23
C ARG A 207 55.26 -8.95 178.44
N GLN A 208 56.35 -8.22 178.73
CA GLN A 208 56.93 -8.08 180.07
C GLN A 208 58.04 -7.01 179.98
N ASP A 209 57.90 -5.98 180.80
CA ASP A 209 58.74 -4.79 180.98
C ASP A 209 58.62 -3.61 179.98
N GLY A 210 58.11 -2.47 180.46
CA GLY A 210 58.92 -1.24 180.39
C GLY A 210 58.64 -0.12 179.37
N VAL A 211 57.40 0.34 179.19
CA VAL A 211 57.00 1.77 179.04
C VAL A 211 57.40 2.58 177.76
N ALA A 212 56.39 2.75 176.90
CA ALA A 212 55.96 3.95 176.15
C ALA A 212 56.81 4.60 175.04
N LYS A 213 58.14 4.39 174.93
CA LYS A 213 58.93 5.00 173.84
C LYS A 213 58.86 4.21 172.52
N ASP A 214 58.76 2.89 172.59
CA ASP A 214 58.72 2.02 171.41
C ASP A 214 57.36 2.04 170.70
N MET A 215 56.28 2.29 171.44
CA MET A 215 54.93 2.36 170.88
C MET A 215 54.73 3.56 169.93
N ALA A 216 55.43 4.67 170.18
CA ALA A 216 55.40 5.84 169.29
C ALA A 216 56.16 5.57 167.97
N MET A 217 57.26 4.80 167.99
CA MET A 217 57.97 4.38 166.79
C MET A 217 57.14 3.37 165.96
N VAL A 218 56.46 2.45 166.62
CA VAL A 218 55.55 1.49 165.97
C VAL A 218 54.38 2.19 165.30
N LEU A 219 53.75 3.17 165.96
CA LEU A 219 52.64 3.93 165.36
C LEU A 219 53.10 4.82 164.20
N LYS A 220 54.30 5.41 164.27
CA LYS A 220 54.84 6.20 163.16
C LYS A 220 55.11 5.34 161.92
N ARG A 221 55.72 4.16 162.10
CA ARG A 221 55.90 3.18 161.01
C ARG A 221 54.57 2.69 160.45
N TYR A 222 53.56 2.52 161.30
CA TYR A 222 52.22 2.12 160.86
C TYR A 222 51.60 3.16 159.91
N TYR A 223 51.65 4.45 160.26
CA TYR A 223 51.13 5.51 159.39
C TYR A 223 51.94 5.70 158.10
N GLU A 224 53.28 5.58 158.15
CA GLU A 224 54.13 5.61 156.95
C GLU A 224 53.80 4.43 156.01
N MET A 225 53.53 3.25 156.56
CA MET A 225 53.12 2.08 155.81
C MET A 225 51.71 2.23 155.23
N GLU A 226 50.78 2.83 155.98
CA GLU A 226 49.41 3.11 155.52
C GLU A 226 49.40 4.14 154.37
N GLU A 227 50.27 5.14 154.42
CA GLU A 227 50.49 6.09 153.32
C GLU A 227 51.09 5.40 152.10
N GLN A 228 52.09 4.53 152.27
CA GLN A 228 52.64 3.71 151.18
C GLN A 228 51.60 2.77 150.57
N PHE A 229 50.75 2.13 151.39
CA PHE A 229 49.61 1.33 150.91
C PHE A 229 48.61 2.19 150.14
N GLY A 230 48.34 3.41 150.60
CA GLY A 230 47.50 4.37 149.89
C GLY A 230 48.06 4.77 148.53
N GLN A 231 49.39 4.99 148.45
CA GLN A 231 50.11 5.32 147.22
C GLN A 231 50.10 4.14 146.24
N MET A 232 50.47 2.96 146.73
CA MET A 232 50.46 1.71 145.96
C MET A 232 49.07 1.38 145.43
N LYS A 233 48.01 1.57 146.23
CA LYS A 233 46.62 1.39 145.78
C LYS A 233 46.25 2.36 144.65
N LYS A 234 46.75 3.60 144.68
CA LYS A 234 46.54 4.57 143.59
C LYS A 234 47.31 4.17 142.32
N GLU A 235 48.55 3.73 142.47
CA GLU A 235 49.38 3.24 141.35
C GLU A 235 48.77 1.99 140.71
N ILE A 236 48.40 0.98 141.51
CA ILE A 236 47.70 -0.22 141.03
C ILE A 236 46.42 0.16 140.28
N LYS A 237 45.63 1.10 140.82
CA LYS A 237 44.40 1.56 140.16
C LYS A 237 44.70 2.25 138.83
N GLN A 238 45.78 3.04 138.76
CA GLN A 238 46.19 3.72 137.54
C GLN A 238 46.76 2.74 136.51
N ASP A 239 47.54 1.76 136.93
CA ASP A 239 48.08 0.72 136.05
C ASP A 239 46.99 -0.21 135.52
N MET A 240 46.03 -0.60 136.37
CA MET A 240 44.82 -1.32 135.92
C MET A 240 44.08 -0.50 134.87
N LYS A 241 43.90 0.80 135.09
CA LYS A 241 43.25 1.69 134.13
C LYS A 241 44.03 1.74 132.80
N ASN A 242 45.34 1.95 132.85
CA ASN A 242 46.19 2.00 131.65
C ASN A 242 46.19 0.67 130.88
N VAL A 243 46.21 -0.46 131.58
CA VAL A 243 46.13 -1.81 130.98
C VAL A 243 44.76 -2.03 130.36
N LEU A 244 43.68 -1.62 131.03
CA LEU A 244 42.32 -1.70 130.50
C LEU A 244 42.17 -0.82 129.25
N ASP A 245 42.58 0.45 129.30
CA ASP A 245 42.53 1.38 128.17
C ASP A 245 43.35 0.85 126.97
N LYS A 246 44.53 0.26 127.23
CA LYS A 246 45.37 -0.33 126.18
C LYS A 246 44.74 -1.59 125.57
N LYS A 247 44.13 -2.45 126.39
CA LYS A 247 43.41 -3.65 125.94
C LYS A 247 42.16 -3.26 125.15
N GLU A 248 41.38 -2.30 125.65
CA GLU A 248 40.20 -1.76 124.97
C GLU A 248 40.58 -1.21 123.59
N LYS A 249 41.60 -0.33 123.53
CA LYS A 249 42.09 0.21 122.25
C LYS A 249 42.53 -0.89 121.28
N LYS A 250 43.20 -1.93 121.75
CA LYS A 250 43.63 -3.07 120.92
C LYS A 250 42.42 -3.88 120.40
N ILE A 251 41.44 -4.15 121.26
CA ILE A 251 40.20 -4.86 120.90
C ILE A 251 39.40 -4.03 119.88
N VAL A 252 39.22 -2.73 120.12
CA VAL A 252 38.52 -1.82 119.21
C VAL A 252 39.20 -1.79 117.84
N GLN A 253 40.53 -1.67 117.79
CA GLN A 253 41.28 -1.70 116.52
C GLN A 253 41.13 -3.03 115.78
N GLN A 254 41.18 -4.16 116.50
CA GLN A 254 40.97 -5.48 115.89
C GLN A 254 39.55 -5.62 115.34
N VAL A 255 38.53 -5.29 116.13
CA VAL A 255 37.13 -5.35 115.71
C VAL A 255 36.88 -4.43 114.51
N GLN A 256 37.39 -3.21 114.54
CA GLN A 256 37.26 -2.27 113.43
C GLN A 256 37.96 -2.77 112.16
N GLY A 257 39.16 -3.36 112.29
CA GLY A 257 39.86 -4.00 111.17
C GLY A 257 39.07 -5.17 110.58
N HIS A 258 38.51 -6.05 111.42
CA HIS A 258 37.66 -7.15 110.97
C HIS A 258 36.36 -6.66 110.31
N LEU A 259 35.74 -5.60 110.82
CA LEU A 259 34.54 -5.01 110.22
C LEU A 259 34.83 -4.44 108.83
N VAL A 260 35.90 -3.66 108.67
CA VAL A 260 36.31 -3.11 107.37
C VAL A 260 36.66 -4.23 106.39
N GLU A 261 37.35 -5.27 106.84
CA GLU A 261 37.71 -6.42 105.99
C GLU A 261 36.48 -7.24 105.58
N ASN A 262 35.50 -7.41 106.49
CA ASN A 262 34.24 -8.07 106.17
C ASN A 262 33.40 -7.24 105.20
N GLU A 263 33.35 -5.92 105.38
CA GLU A 263 32.69 -5.00 104.45
C GLU A 263 33.30 -5.10 103.05
N ARG A 264 34.64 -5.08 102.96
CA ARG A 264 35.37 -5.28 101.69
C ARG A 264 35.01 -6.59 101.02
N LYS A 265 35.01 -7.71 101.75
CA LYS A 265 34.64 -9.02 101.20
C LYS A 265 33.18 -9.07 100.74
N MET A 266 32.26 -8.47 101.49
CA MET A 266 30.85 -8.40 101.06
C MET A 266 30.69 -7.57 99.78
N GLN A 267 31.39 -6.44 99.66
CA GLN A 267 31.39 -5.63 98.45
C GLN A 267 31.96 -6.40 97.25
N GLU A 268 33.07 -7.12 97.43
CA GLU A 268 33.64 -7.98 96.37
C GLU A 268 32.68 -9.08 95.92
N HIS A 269 32.02 -9.77 96.85
CA HIS A 269 31.00 -10.76 96.53
C HIS A 269 29.78 -10.17 95.81
N LEU A 270 29.37 -8.95 96.14
CA LEU A 270 28.28 -8.26 95.46
C LEU A 270 28.66 -7.92 94.02
N VAL A 271 29.84 -7.35 93.79
CA VAL A 271 30.35 -7.02 92.45
C VAL A 271 30.52 -8.29 91.60
N GLU A 272 31.07 -9.36 92.17
CA GLU A 272 31.23 -10.63 91.44
C GLU A 272 29.88 -11.27 91.10
N ASN A 273 28.92 -11.23 92.02
CA ASN A 273 27.57 -11.71 91.74
C ASN A 273 26.87 -10.88 90.64
N GLU A 274 27.02 -9.55 90.67
CA GLU A 274 26.50 -8.67 89.63
C GLU A 274 27.11 -8.99 88.27
N LYS A 275 28.43 -9.12 88.20
CA LYS A 275 29.15 -9.50 86.98
C LYS A 275 28.65 -10.83 86.43
N ARG A 276 28.52 -11.85 87.29
CA ARG A 276 28.00 -13.17 86.89
C ARG A 276 26.56 -13.09 86.37
N MET A 277 25.71 -12.25 86.98
CA MET A 277 24.35 -12.03 86.48
C MET A 277 24.36 -11.34 85.11
N GLN A 278 25.20 -10.32 84.92
CA GLN A 278 25.35 -9.62 83.65
C GLN A 278 25.83 -10.56 82.53
N GLU A 279 26.85 -11.38 82.80
CA GLU A 279 27.37 -12.37 81.84
C GLU A 279 26.29 -13.38 81.42
N ASN A 280 25.50 -13.87 82.38
CA ASN A 280 24.37 -14.77 82.11
C ASN A 280 23.28 -14.09 81.26
N LEU A 281 22.94 -12.84 81.57
CA LEU A 281 21.96 -12.06 80.79
C LEU A 281 22.43 -11.83 79.36
N VAL A 282 23.67 -11.39 79.17
CA VAL A 282 24.27 -11.17 77.83
C VAL A 282 24.32 -12.48 77.05
N GLY A 283 24.72 -13.58 77.68
CA GLY A 283 24.74 -14.90 77.06
C GLY A 283 23.35 -15.37 76.61
N ASN A 284 22.31 -15.13 77.42
CA ASN A 284 20.94 -15.47 77.08
C ASN A 284 20.39 -14.59 75.95
N VAL A 285 20.67 -13.29 75.96
CA VAL A 285 20.29 -12.37 74.87
C VAL A 285 20.94 -12.80 73.56
N LYS A 286 22.22 -13.17 73.57
CA LYS A 286 22.92 -13.67 72.39
C LYS A 286 22.27 -14.94 71.83
N LYS A 287 21.96 -15.92 72.69
CA LYS A 287 21.27 -17.15 72.26
C LYS A 287 19.88 -16.88 71.68
N MET A 288 19.14 -15.93 72.28
CA MET A 288 17.84 -15.51 71.78
C MET A 288 17.96 -14.83 70.41
N GLN A 289 18.95 -13.97 70.23
CA GLN A 289 19.24 -13.34 68.95
C GLN A 289 19.57 -14.38 67.87
N GLU A 290 20.47 -15.33 68.15
CA GLU A 290 20.82 -16.42 67.23
C GLU A 290 19.58 -17.26 66.85
N HIS A 291 18.69 -17.54 67.82
CA HIS A 291 17.45 -18.27 67.56
C HIS A 291 16.47 -17.47 66.67
N VAL A 292 16.34 -16.16 66.89
CA VAL A 292 15.49 -15.27 66.08
C VAL A 292 16.02 -15.19 64.65
N GLU A 293 17.32 -14.97 64.47
CA GLU A 293 17.96 -14.91 63.15
C GLU A 293 17.76 -16.22 62.38
N LYS A 294 17.95 -17.38 63.05
CA LYS A 294 17.68 -18.69 62.45
C LYS A 294 16.23 -18.84 62.00
N ARG A 295 15.27 -18.48 62.85
CA ARG A 295 13.83 -18.55 62.55
C ARG A 295 13.42 -17.62 61.41
N LEU A 296 14.04 -16.44 61.33
CA LEU A 296 13.83 -15.50 60.22
C LEU A 296 14.34 -16.08 58.91
N GLY A 297 15.55 -16.65 58.89
CA GLY A 297 16.10 -17.31 57.70
C GLY A 297 15.22 -18.47 57.21
N GLU A 298 14.78 -19.35 58.12
CA GLU A 298 13.86 -20.45 57.79
C GLU A 298 12.52 -19.94 57.22
N THR A 299 12.01 -18.83 57.75
CA THR A 299 10.75 -18.21 57.28
C THR A 299 10.92 -17.57 55.90
N GLU A 300 12.05 -16.90 55.67
CA GLU A 300 12.41 -16.29 54.39
C GLU A 300 12.56 -17.37 53.31
N ASP A 301 13.28 -18.45 53.62
CA ASP A 301 13.45 -19.59 52.71
C ASP A 301 12.12 -20.25 52.37
N HIS A 302 11.26 -20.48 53.37
CA HIS A 302 9.92 -21.03 53.15
C HIS A 302 9.07 -20.11 52.25
N PHE A 303 9.09 -18.80 52.51
CA PHE A 303 8.35 -17.83 51.70
C PHE A 303 8.88 -17.79 50.26
N LYS A 304 10.20 -17.78 50.08
CA LYS A 304 10.85 -17.80 48.78
C LYS A 304 10.46 -19.06 47.99
N GLN A 305 10.54 -20.24 48.59
CA GLN A 305 10.13 -21.49 47.96
C GLN A 305 8.65 -21.48 47.56
N GLN A 306 7.78 -20.95 48.43
CA GLN A 306 6.35 -20.85 48.15
C GLN A 306 6.06 -19.93 46.97
N VAL A 307 6.70 -18.76 46.91
CA VAL A 307 6.53 -17.78 45.83
C VAL A 307 7.09 -18.33 44.52
N GLU A 308 8.30 -18.89 44.53
CA GLU A 308 8.93 -19.49 43.34
C GLU A 308 8.11 -20.66 42.79
N GLY A 309 7.54 -21.50 43.67
CA GLY A 309 6.63 -22.58 43.27
C GLY A 309 5.38 -22.04 42.56
N ARG A 310 4.72 -21.03 43.13
CA ARG A 310 3.53 -20.40 42.52
C ARG A 310 3.84 -19.72 41.19
N LEU A 311 5.00 -19.05 41.08
CA LEU A 311 5.44 -18.44 39.83
C LEU A 311 5.69 -19.49 38.74
N THR A 312 6.35 -20.60 39.11
CA THR A 312 6.61 -21.71 38.19
C THR A 312 5.32 -22.36 37.69
N ASP A 313 4.34 -22.56 38.57
CA ASP A 313 3.05 -23.14 38.19
C ASP A 313 2.22 -22.19 37.34
N ASN A 314 2.23 -20.89 37.63
CA ASN A 314 1.60 -19.88 36.80
C ASN A 314 2.22 -19.84 35.40
N GLU A 315 3.54 -19.88 35.30
CA GLU A 315 4.24 -19.93 34.01
C GLU A 315 3.81 -21.16 33.20
N LYS A 316 3.76 -22.36 33.81
CA LYS A 316 3.24 -23.57 33.14
C LYS A 316 1.80 -23.40 32.64
N GLN A 317 0.92 -22.79 33.44
CA GLN A 317 -0.47 -22.55 33.03
C GLN A 317 -0.56 -21.56 31.87
N ILE A 318 0.26 -20.50 31.87
CA ILE A 318 0.34 -19.54 30.77
C ILE A 318 0.80 -20.24 29.49
N GLN A 319 1.89 -21.01 29.55
CA GLN A 319 2.41 -21.77 28.41
C GLN A 319 1.38 -22.76 27.85
N GLN A 320 0.65 -23.47 28.72
CA GLN A 320 -0.42 -24.37 28.29
C GLN A 320 -1.56 -23.63 27.56
N ARG A 321 -1.99 -22.48 28.09
CA ARG A 321 -3.03 -21.65 27.46
C ARG A 321 -2.59 -21.08 26.12
N LEU A 322 -1.32 -20.65 26.02
CA LEU A 322 -0.73 -20.18 24.76
C LEU A 322 -0.72 -21.30 23.72
N GLY A 323 -0.21 -22.49 24.06
CA GLY A 323 -0.21 -23.63 23.13
C GLY A 323 -1.61 -24.04 22.65
N VAL A 324 -2.61 -24.04 23.53
CA VAL A 324 -4.01 -24.30 23.13
C VAL A 324 -4.53 -23.24 22.16
N ASN A 325 -4.20 -21.96 22.39
CA ASN A 325 -4.63 -20.87 21.52
C ASN A 325 -3.92 -20.88 20.17
N GLU A 326 -2.62 -21.22 20.13
CA GLU A 326 -1.87 -21.40 18.88
C GLU A 326 -2.53 -22.45 17.98
N VAL A 327 -2.89 -23.61 18.54
CA VAL A 327 -3.58 -24.68 17.79
C VAL A 327 -4.95 -24.21 17.29
N LYS A 328 -5.70 -23.45 18.08
CA LYS A 328 -7.01 -22.90 17.66
C LYS A 328 -6.86 -21.89 16.52
N ILE A 329 -5.91 -20.97 16.62
CA ILE A 329 -5.63 -19.97 15.58
C ILE A 329 -5.22 -20.68 14.29
N TRP A 330 -4.34 -21.68 14.38
CA TRP A 330 -3.90 -22.45 13.22
C TRP A 330 -5.08 -23.17 12.54
N ARG A 331 -5.95 -23.84 13.31
CA ARG A 331 -7.15 -24.50 12.78
C ARG A 331 -8.08 -23.51 12.08
N HIS A 332 -8.35 -22.36 12.70
CA HIS A 332 -9.19 -21.33 12.11
C HIS A 332 -8.59 -20.77 10.81
N GLY A 333 -7.26 -20.61 10.78
CA GLY A 333 -6.54 -20.25 9.55
C GLY A 333 -6.75 -21.27 8.43
N GLN A 334 -6.69 -22.58 8.73
CA GLN A 334 -6.95 -23.64 7.75
C GLN A 334 -8.41 -23.63 7.27
N GLU A 335 -9.38 -23.43 8.16
CA GLU A 335 -10.81 -23.32 7.80
C GLU A 335 -11.07 -22.13 6.87
N ILE A 336 -10.47 -20.96 7.15
CA ILE A 336 -10.57 -19.78 6.29
C ILE A 336 -9.96 -20.07 4.91
N GLN A 337 -8.75 -20.67 4.87
CA GLN A 337 -8.11 -21.05 3.61
C GLN A 337 -8.99 -21.99 2.77
N GLN A 338 -9.63 -22.96 3.41
CA GLN A 338 -10.52 -23.89 2.73
C GLN A 338 -11.78 -23.19 2.17
N LYS A 339 -12.43 -22.34 2.96
CA LYS A 339 -13.59 -21.54 2.49
C LYS A 339 -13.24 -20.62 1.33
N VAL A 340 -12.05 -20.03 1.34
CA VAL A 340 -11.57 -19.20 0.23
C VAL A 340 -11.39 -20.04 -1.03
N LYS A 341 -10.78 -21.23 -0.94
CA LYS A 341 -10.63 -22.15 -2.08
C LYS A 341 -11.98 -22.57 -2.66
N GLU A 342 -12.95 -22.91 -1.81
CA GLU A 342 -14.31 -23.30 -2.22
C GLU A 342 -15.02 -22.15 -2.96
N ARG A 343 -14.99 -20.93 -2.40
CA ARG A 343 -15.58 -19.75 -3.07
C ARG A 343 -14.90 -19.40 -4.39
N MET A 344 -13.57 -19.57 -4.49
CA MET A 344 -12.88 -19.37 -5.76
C MET A 344 -13.30 -20.40 -6.81
N ALA A 345 -13.45 -21.67 -6.42
CA ALA A 345 -13.91 -22.72 -7.32
C ALA A 345 -15.35 -22.47 -7.79
N GLU A 346 -16.26 -22.11 -6.88
CA GLU A 346 -17.65 -21.75 -7.18
C GLU A 346 -17.73 -20.55 -8.13
N ASN A 347 -16.99 -19.46 -7.84
CA ASN A 347 -16.94 -18.30 -8.73
C ASN A 347 -16.38 -18.65 -10.11
N ASN A 348 -15.36 -19.49 -10.18
CA ASN A 348 -14.79 -19.92 -11.46
C ASN A 348 -15.81 -20.74 -12.26
N GLN A 349 -16.56 -21.64 -11.61
CA GLN A 349 -17.65 -22.38 -12.25
C GLN A 349 -18.74 -21.43 -12.78
N ASN A 350 -19.20 -20.49 -11.96
CA ASN A 350 -20.21 -19.50 -12.37
C ASN A 350 -19.74 -18.65 -13.57
N ILE A 351 -18.46 -18.28 -13.62
CA ILE A 351 -17.88 -17.56 -14.76
C ILE A 351 -17.93 -18.43 -16.01
N GLN A 352 -17.52 -19.70 -15.92
CA GLN A 352 -17.55 -20.63 -17.06
C GLN A 352 -18.98 -20.86 -17.58
N GLU A 353 -19.96 -21.01 -16.68
CA GLU A 353 -21.38 -21.15 -17.06
C GLU A 353 -21.89 -19.91 -17.80
N ARG A 354 -21.55 -18.69 -17.34
CA ARG A 354 -21.94 -17.45 -18.01
C ARG A 354 -21.26 -17.24 -19.36
N ILE A 355 -20.01 -17.69 -19.51
CA ILE A 355 -19.31 -17.68 -20.80
C ILE A 355 -20.04 -18.61 -21.78
N ALA A 356 -20.32 -19.85 -21.38
CA ALA A 356 -21.04 -20.81 -22.22
C ALA A 356 -22.45 -20.31 -22.61
N GLU A 357 -23.18 -19.68 -21.68
CA GLU A 357 -24.48 -19.06 -21.98
C GLU A 357 -24.36 -17.94 -23.01
N HIS A 358 -23.34 -17.09 -22.90
CA HIS A 358 -23.11 -16.00 -23.83
C HIS A 358 -22.69 -16.49 -25.22
N ASP A 359 -21.85 -17.53 -25.28
CA ASP A 359 -21.43 -18.16 -26.53
C ASP A 359 -22.64 -18.76 -27.26
N ASN A 360 -23.50 -19.51 -26.56
CA ASN A 360 -24.75 -20.04 -27.14
C ASN A 360 -25.66 -18.93 -27.67
N LYS A 361 -25.85 -17.84 -26.91
CA LYS A 361 -26.64 -16.68 -27.35
C LYS A 361 -26.04 -15.99 -28.58
N MET A 362 -24.71 -15.99 -28.70
CA MET A 362 -24.03 -15.44 -29.87
C MET A 362 -24.26 -16.32 -31.10
N GLU A 363 -24.11 -17.64 -30.96
CA GLU A 363 -24.40 -18.62 -32.02
C GLU A 363 -25.84 -18.51 -32.51
N GLU A 364 -26.83 -18.44 -31.61
CA GLU A 364 -28.24 -18.25 -31.95
C GLU A 364 -28.48 -16.96 -32.75
N ARG A 365 -27.84 -15.84 -32.35
CA ARG A 365 -27.96 -14.56 -33.05
C ARG A 365 -27.31 -14.57 -34.42
N ILE A 366 -26.19 -15.28 -34.58
CA ILE A 366 -25.52 -15.46 -35.88
C ILE A 366 -26.44 -16.27 -36.79
N ALA A 367 -26.94 -17.42 -36.34
CA ALA A 367 -27.85 -18.26 -37.12
C ALA A 367 -29.13 -17.52 -37.55
N GLU A 368 -29.71 -16.73 -36.66
CA GLU A 368 -30.87 -15.89 -36.98
C GLU A 368 -30.56 -14.80 -38.02
N HIS A 369 -29.38 -14.20 -37.95
CA HIS A 369 -28.96 -13.19 -38.92
C HIS A 369 -28.68 -13.82 -40.29
N ASP A 370 -28.04 -14.99 -40.32
CA ASP A 370 -27.78 -15.75 -41.55
C ASP A 370 -29.09 -16.12 -42.24
N ARG A 371 -30.08 -16.64 -41.49
CA ARG A 371 -31.42 -16.93 -42.02
C ARG A 371 -32.10 -15.70 -42.62
N LYS A 372 -32.04 -14.55 -41.94
CA LYS A 372 -32.59 -13.28 -42.49
C LYS A 372 -31.86 -12.82 -43.75
N MET A 373 -30.56 -13.09 -43.84
CA MET A 373 -29.78 -12.77 -45.03
C MET A 373 -30.19 -13.67 -46.20
N GLU A 374 -30.33 -14.97 -45.97
CA GLU A 374 -30.83 -15.93 -46.97
C GLU A 374 -32.23 -15.56 -47.47
N GLU A 375 -33.17 -15.22 -46.57
CA GLU A 375 -34.51 -14.76 -46.93
C GLU A 375 -34.46 -13.51 -47.83
N ARG A 376 -33.65 -12.50 -47.48
CA ARG A 376 -33.48 -11.29 -48.29
C ARG A 376 -32.85 -11.56 -49.65
N ILE A 377 -31.89 -12.48 -49.73
CA ILE A 377 -31.27 -12.89 -51.01
C ILE A 377 -32.34 -13.52 -51.89
N ALA A 378 -33.13 -14.47 -51.37
CA ALA A 378 -34.19 -15.13 -52.11
C ALA A 378 -35.27 -14.14 -52.61
N GLU A 379 -35.67 -13.17 -51.78
CA GLU A 379 -36.59 -12.09 -52.19
C GLU A 379 -36.01 -11.22 -53.32
N HIS A 380 -34.72 -10.90 -53.27
CA HIS A 380 -34.06 -10.14 -54.32
C HIS A 380 -33.95 -10.93 -55.61
N ASP A 381 -33.60 -12.21 -55.54
CA ASP A 381 -33.53 -13.10 -56.69
C ASP A 381 -34.90 -13.23 -57.37
N GLN A 382 -35.98 -13.37 -56.60
CA GLN A 382 -37.34 -13.39 -57.14
C GLN A 382 -37.69 -12.08 -57.85
N LYS A 383 -37.40 -10.91 -57.26
CA LYS A 383 -37.64 -9.60 -57.88
C LYS A 383 -36.86 -9.43 -59.18
N ILE A 384 -35.59 -9.89 -59.21
CA ILE A 384 -34.76 -9.88 -60.42
C ILE A 384 -35.41 -10.76 -61.49
N GLN A 385 -35.86 -11.96 -61.14
CA GLN A 385 -36.52 -12.86 -62.08
C GLN A 385 -37.81 -12.25 -62.65
N GLU A 386 -38.66 -11.66 -61.81
CA GLU A 386 -39.88 -10.96 -62.26
C GLU A 386 -39.57 -9.80 -63.22
N GLN A 387 -38.52 -9.02 -62.95
CA GLN A 387 -38.07 -7.95 -63.85
C GLN A 387 -37.54 -8.49 -65.17
N PHE A 388 -36.82 -9.62 -65.17
CA PHE A 388 -36.38 -10.28 -66.40
C PHE A 388 -37.55 -10.75 -67.25
N GLU A 389 -38.54 -11.41 -66.65
CA GLU A 389 -39.75 -11.89 -67.34
C GLU A 389 -40.58 -10.73 -67.92
N ASP A 390 -40.73 -9.62 -67.19
CA ASP A 390 -41.43 -8.42 -67.68
C ASP A 390 -40.67 -7.76 -68.86
N ASN A 391 -39.35 -7.65 -68.75
CA ASN A 391 -38.52 -7.14 -69.83
C ASN A 391 -38.55 -8.05 -71.07
N GLU A 392 -38.59 -9.37 -70.89
CA GLU A 392 -38.74 -10.32 -71.99
C GLU A 392 -40.07 -10.12 -72.72
N LYS A 393 -41.19 -9.99 -71.99
CA LYS A 393 -42.51 -9.71 -72.58
C LYS A 393 -42.52 -8.40 -73.36
N LYS A 394 -41.99 -7.32 -72.78
CA LYS A 394 -41.85 -6.02 -73.47
C LYS A 394 -41.03 -6.12 -74.74
N MET A 395 -39.94 -6.89 -74.71
CA MET A 395 -39.08 -7.13 -75.89
C MET A 395 -39.82 -7.93 -76.97
N GLN A 396 -40.62 -8.92 -76.59
CA GLN A 396 -41.45 -9.69 -77.53
C GLN A 396 -42.55 -8.82 -78.16
N GLU A 397 -43.21 -7.95 -77.38
CA GLU A 397 -44.22 -7.00 -77.88
C GLU A 397 -43.59 -6.00 -78.85
N TYR A 398 -42.49 -5.38 -78.46
CA TYR A 398 -41.73 -4.46 -79.32
C TYR A 398 -41.27 -5.17 -80.61
N GLY A 399 -40.82 -6.43 -80.52
CA GLY A 399 -40.48 -7.26 -81.68
C GLY A 399 -41.66 -7.45 -82.63
N LYS A 400 -42.87 -7.71 -82.12
CA LYS A 400 -44.10 -7.83 -82.93
C LYS A 400 -44.47 -6.51 -83.61
N GLU A 401 -44.37 -5.39 -82.88
CA GLU A 401 -44.64 -4.05 -83.44
C GLU A 401 -43.67 -3.72 -84.57
N VAL A 402 -42.37 -3.95 -84.35
CA VAL A 402 -41.34 -3.76 -85.38
C VAL A 402 -41.63 -4.65 -86.60
N GLN A 403 -41.98 -5.92 -86.39
CA GLN A 403 -42.33 -6.82 -87.50
C GLN A 403 -43.55 -6.32 -88.28
N GLN A 404 -44.58 -5.80 -87.61
CA GLN A 404 -45.76 -5.23 -88.26
C GLN A 404 -45.40 -3.98 -89.07
N GLN A 405 -44.58 -3.07 -88.52
CA GLN A 405 -44.10 -1.89 -89.24
C GLN A 405 -43.27 -2.27 -90.47
N VAL A 406 -42.42 -3.30 -90.36
CA VAL A 406 -41.65 -3.84 -91.49
C VAL A 406 -42.59 -4.37 -92.57
N ASN A 407 -43.60 -5.18 -92.21
CA ASN A 407 -44.56 -5.72 -93.16
C ASN A 407 -45.35 -4.62 -93.87
N GLN A 408 -45.84 -3.60 -93.14
CA GLN A 408 -46.53 -2.45 -93.73
C GLN A 408 -45.65 -1.70 -94.73
N ARG A 409 -44.39 -1.42 -94.36
CA ARG A 409 -43.42 -0.79 -95.29
C ARG A 409 -43.17 -1.66 -96.52
N PHE A 410 -43.16 -2.98 -96.36
CA PHE A 410 -43.00 -3.92 -97.48
C PHE A 410 -44.19 -3.85 -98.43
N GLU A 411 -45.43 -3.89 -97.93
CA GLU A 411 -46.65 -3.76 -98.73
C GLU A 411 -46.75 -2.39 -99.43
N GLU A 412 -46.37 -1.30 -98.76
CA GLU A 412 -46.32 0.03 -99.37
C GLU A 412 -45.30 0.09 -100.50
N ASN A 413 -44.13 -0.51 -100.30
CA ASN A 413 -43.09 -0.56 -101.32
C ASN A 413 -43.52 -1.45 -102.50
N GLU A 414 -44.19 -2.57 -102.25
CA GLU A 414 -44.75 -3.44 -103.28
C GLU A 414 -45.76 -2.67 -104.15
N LYS A 415 -46.70 -1.91 -103.54
CA LYS A 415 -47.64 -1.05 -104.28
C LYS A 415 -46.94 0.04 -105.10
N LYS A 416 -45.89 0.66 -104.55
CA LYS A 416 -45.09 1.66 -105.27
C LYS A 416 -44.39 1.05 -106.48
N VAL A 417 -43.79 -0.13 -106.32
CA VAL A 417 -43.14 -0.89 -107.39
C VAL A 417 -44.15 -1.30 -108.46
N GLN A 418 -45.33 -1.80 -108.07
CA GLN A 418 -46.39 -2.16 -109.02
C GLN A 418 -46.85 -0.95 -109.84
N LYS A 419 -47.12 0.18 -109.18
CA LYS A 419 -47.51 1.44 -109.86
C LYS A 419 -46.42 1.94 -110.82
N GLN A 420 -45.15 1.83 -110.42
CA GLN A 420 -44.03 2.14 -111.32
C GLN A 420 -44.01 1.19 -112.52
N GLY A 421 -44.24 -0.11 -112.30
CA GLY A 421 -44.40 -1.10 -113.37
C GLY A 421 -45.51 -0.74 -114.35
N ASP A 422 -46.69 -0.37 -113.85
CA ASP A 422 -47.84 0.03 -114.68
C ASP A 422 -47.54 1.31 -115.48
N ASN A 423 -46.90 2.30 -114.86
CA ASN A 423 -46.46 3.52 -115.52
C ASN A 423 -45.44 3.25 -116.64
N ILE A 424 -44.52 2.30 -116.42
CA ILE A 424 -43.54 1.87 -117.43
C ILE A 424 -44.27 1.20 -118.59
N LEU A 425 -45.24 0.31 -118.33
CA LEU A 425 -46.06 -0.33 -119.36
C LEU A 425 -46.87 0.69 -120.18
N ALA A 426 -47.49 1.68 -119.52
CA ALA A 426 -48.22 2.75 -120.20
C ALA A 426 -47.28 3.61 -121.06
N SER A 427 -46.10 3.95 -120.54
CA SER A 427 -45.08 4.70 -121.28
C SER A 427 -44.56 3.90 -122.48
N ALA A 428 -44.38 2.60 -122.34
CA ALA A 428 -44.00 1.70 -123.43
C ALA A 428 -45.07 1.66 -124.54
N SER A 429 -46.36 1.59 -124.18
CA SER A 429 -47.47 1.63 -125.14
C SER A 429 -47.56 2.98 -125.89
N LEU A 430 -47.32 4.10 -125.20
CA LEU A 430 -47.23 5.42 -125.84
C LEU A 430 -46.03 5.53 -126.78
N LEU A 431 -44.88 4.98 -126.39
CA LEU A 431 -43.69 4.92 -127.25
C LEU A 431 -43.95 4.07 -128.49
N GLU A 432 -44.69 2.96 -128.37
CA GLU A 432 -45.11 2.13 -129.49
C GLU A 432 -46.05 2.88 -130.45
N GLN A 433 -47.04 3.63 -129.93
CA GLN A 433 -47.87 4.52 -130.76
C GLN A 433 -47.05 5.63 -131.43
N ALA A 434 -46.09 6.23 -130.72
CA ALA A 434 -45.22 7.25 -131.25
C ALA A 434 -44.31 6.68 -132.36
N ALA A 435 -43.83 5.45 -132.20
CA ALA A 435 -43.07 4.74 -133.23
C ALA A 435 -43.92 4.52 -134.48
N HIS A 436 -45.17 4.10 -134.36
CA HIS A 436 -46.09 3.99 -135.50
C HIS A 436 -46.35 5.34 -136.18
N LYS A 437 -46.62 6.41 -135.41
CA LYS A 437 -46.79 7.76 -135.98
C LYS A 437 -45.52 8.34 -136.61
N ALA A 438 -44.34 7.98 -136.10
CA ALA A 438 -43.07 8.38 -136.69
C ALA A 438 -42.83 7.67 -138.02
N VAL A 439 -43.23 6.40 -138.14
CA VAL A 439 -43.24 5.65 -139.41
C VAL A 439 -44.21 6.29 -140.40
N ASP A 440 -45.39 6.74 -139.96
CA ASP A 440 -46.38 7.44 -140.81
C ASP A 440 -45.89 8.84 -141.24
N ALA A 441 -45.24 9.59 -140.35
CA ALA A 441 -44.64 10.90 -140.67
C ALA A 441 -43.44 10.77 -141.63
N HIS A 442 -42.71 9.65 -141.58
CA HIS A 442 -41.61 9.34 -142.49
C HIS A 442 -42.09 9.07 -143.93
N ALA A 443 -43.38 8.79 -144.14
CA ALA A 443 -43.99 8.62 -145.46
C ALA A 443 -44.42 9.95 -146.14
N VAL A 444 -44.52 11.07 -145.39
CA VAL A 444 -45.09 12.34 -145.89
C VAL A 444 -44.05 13.45 -146.14
N VAL A 445 -42.86 13.41 -145.53
CA VAL A 445 -41.97 14.61 -145.45
C VAL A 445 -40.61 14.46 -146.15
N LEU A 446 -40.44 13.56 -147.13
CA LEU A 446 -39.23 13.56 -147.98
C LEU A 446 -39.55 13.63 -149.48
N GLY A 447 -40.11 14.77 -149.88
CA GLY A 447 -40.00 15.31 -151.23
C GLY A 447 -38.64 15.98 -151.43
N LYS A 448 -37.97 15.64 -152.53
CA LYS A 448 -36.68 16.16 -152.98
C LYS A 448 -36.71 17.68 -153.17
N THR A 449 -35.75 18.41 -152.62
CA THR A 449 -35.00 19.53 -153.28
C THR A 449 -34.02 20.19 -152.30
N ILE A 450 -32.77 20.34 -152.73
CA ILE A 450 -31.67 21.09 -152.09
C ILE A 450 -31.55 22.42 -152.83
N ASN A 451 -31.30 23.54 -152.13
CA ASN A 451 -31.10 24.87 -152.72
C ASN A 451 -29.61 25.32 -152.73
N GLU A 452 -29.28 26.19 -153.69
CA GLU A 452 -27.93 26.44 -154.23
C GLU A 452 -27.09 27.49 -153.46
N GLN A 453 -27.28 27.66 -152.15
CA GLN A 453 -26.66 28.76 -151.38
C GLN A 453 -25.84 28.33 -150.13
N GLY A 454 -25.55 27.04 -149.99
CA GLY A 454 -24.31 26.59 -149.34
C GLY A 454 -24.10 26.80 -147.82
N TYR A 455 -25.11 27.18 -147.01
CA TYR A 455 -24.96 27.25 -145.54
C TYR A 455 -26.24 26.87 -144.76
N PHE A 456 -26.13 25.91 -143.84
CA PHE A 456 -27.12 25.64 -142.78
C PHE A 456 -26.42 25.26 -141.47
N THR A 457 -26.88 25.82 -140.36
CA THR A 457 -26.53 25.39 -138.99
C THR A 457 -27.52 24.34 -138.49
N ARG A 458 -27.04 23.17 -138.03
CA ARG A 458 -27.85 22.14 -137.35
C ARG A 458 -27.08 21.55 -136.16
N MET A 459 -27.81 21.21 -135.09
CA MET A 459 -27.30 20.60 -133.86
C MET A 459 -27.13 19.06 -133.92
N ILE A 460 -27.13 18.47 -135.11
CA ILE A 460 -26.97 17.02 -135.28
C ILE A 460 -25.89 16.79 -136.35
N PRO A 461 -24.84 15.99 -136.07
CA PRO A 461 -23.78 15.73 -137.04
C PRO A 461 -24.33 14.87 -138.20
N MET A 462 -23.97 15.22 -139.44
CA MET A 462 -24.12 14.35 -140.61
C MET A 462 -22.80 14.16 -141.36
N LYS A 463 -22.65 12.90 -141.82
CA LYS A 463 -21.73 12.25 -142.76
C LYS A 463 -20.62 13.04 -143.47
N VAL A 464 -19.45 12.38 -143.48
CA VAL A 464 -18.20 12.58 -144.25
C VAL A 464 -17.66 13.99 -144.20
N ILE A 465 -16.75 14.22 -143.26
CA ILE A 465 -15.90 15.41 -143.21
C ILE A 465 -14.85 15.28 -144.33
N PRO A 466 -14.73 16.27 -145.24
CA PRO A 466 -13.65 16.28 -146.23
C PRO A 466 -12.27 16.29 -145.56
N ASP A 467 -11.28 15.58 -146.13
CA ASP A 467 -9.95 15.35 -145.51
C ASP A 467 -9.19 16.62 -145.06
N ASN A 468 -9.55 17.79 -145.61
CA ASN A 468 -8.93 19.07 -145.30
C ASN A 468 -9.66 19.89 -144.20
N ILE A 469 -10.75 19.37 -143.61
CA ILE A 469 -11.52 20.02 -142.54
C ILE A 469 -11.38 19.21 -141.24
N THR A 470 -11.25 19.89 -140.11
CA THR A 470 -11.27 19.27 -138.76
C THR A 470 -12.48 19.79 -137.98
N GLN A 471 -13.22 18.86 -137.37
CA GLN A 471 -14.34 19.17 -136.49
C GLN A 471 -13.87 19.28 -135.04
N ILE A 472 -14.22 20.38 -134.37
CA ILE A 472 -13.99 20.61 -132.95
C ILE A 472 -15.36 20.67 -132.27
N THR A 473 -15.64 19.78 -131.34
CA THR A 473 -16.94 19.71 -130.65
C THR A 473 -16.82 20.04 -129.17
N GLY A 474 -17.81 20.79 -128.66
CA GLY A 474 -18.02 20.97 -127.23
C GLY A 474 -18.71 19.73 -126.61
N VAL A 475 -18.39 19.43 -125.35
CA VAL A 475 -18.78 18.18 -124.65
C VAL A 475 -20.29 18.01 -124.45
N TYR A 476 -21.07 19.09 -124.48
CA TYR A 476 -22.51 19.05 -124.21
C TYR A 476 -23.39 19.23 -125.45
N GLY A 477 -22.90 18.85 -126.64
CA GLY A 477 -23.72 18.72 -127.85
C GLY A 477 -24.31 20.01 -128.41
N GLY A 478 -23.83 21.19 -127.99
CA GLY A 478 -24.41 22.48 -128.36
C GLY A 478 -23.72 23.25 -129.49
N GLY A 479 -22.61 22.76 -130.06
CA GLY A 479 -21.94 23.43 -131.17
C GLY A 479 -20.71 22.70 -131.67
N CYS A 480 -20.58 22.61 -133.00
CA CYS A 480 -19.41 22.06 -133.69
C CYS A 480 -18.78 23.16 -134.53
N LEU A 481 -17.45 23.31 -134.46
CA LEU A 481 -16.68 24.14 -135.37
C LEU A 481 -16.01 23.27 -136.42
N TYR A 482 -16.23 23.59 -137.69
CA TYR A 482 -15.52 22.99 -138.80
C TYR A 482 -14.47 23.98 -139.28
N VAL A 483 -13.21 23.58 -139.25
CA VAL A 483 -12.08 24.46 -139.52
C VAL A 483 -11.16 23.79 -140.53
N GLU A 484 -10.76 24.53 -141.57
CA GLU A 484 -9.74 24.06 -142.50
C GLU A 484 -8.44 23.75 -141.72
N ARG A 485 -7.87 22.56 -141.91
CA ARG A 485 -6.72 22.07 -141.14
C ARG A 485 -5.51 23.02 -141.23
N GLU A 486 -5.33 23.67 -142.37
CA GLU A 486 -4.27 24.66 -142.60
C GLU A 486 -4.38 25.89 -141.69
N LYS A 487 -5.61 26.26 -141.27
CA LYS A 487 -5.83 27.40 -140.37
C LYS A 487 -5.46 27.11 -138.92
N ILE A 488 -5.39 25.84 -138.54
CA ILE A 488 -4.98 25.37 -137.20
C ILE A 488 -3.63 24.64 -137.22
N ALA A 489 -2.78 24.94 -138.20
CA ALA A 489 -1.48 24.28 -138.40
C ALA A 489 -0.53 24.33 -137.18
N THR A 490 -0.76 25.23 -136.22
CA THR A 490 0.00 25.29 -134.96
C THR A 490 -0.93 25.36 -133.75
N PHE A 491 -0.46 24.89 -132.60
CA PHE A 491 -1.20 24.99 -131.34
C PHE A 491 -1.53 26.45 -130.96
N ALA A 492 -0.68 27.42 -131.33
CA ALA A 492 -0.97 28.84 -131.12
C ALA A 492 -2.17 29.33 -131.96
N ASN A 493 -2.30 28.86 -133.20
CA ASN A 493 -3.47 29.15 -134.04
C ASN A 493 -4.74 28.55 -133.45
N PHE A 494 -4.66 27.30 -132.95
CA PHE A 494 -5.77 26.67 -132.23
C PHE A 494 -6.17 27.46 -130.98
N LYS A 495 -5.22 27.89 -130.14
CA LYS A 495 -5.51 28.71 -128.95
C LYS A 495 -6.21 30.02 -129.31
N ARG A 496 -5.72 30.74 -130.33
CA ARG A 496 -6.37 31.98 -130.80
C ARG A 496 -7.77 31.73 -131.33
N LEU A 497 -7.99 30.64 -132.03
CA LEU A 497 -9.30 30.25 -132.54
C LEU A 497 -10.29 29.94 -131.39
N ILE A 498 -9.85 29.18 -130.39
CA ILE A 498 -10.68 28.87 -129.21
C ILE A 498 -10.98 30.15 -128.42
N LYS A 499 -9.99 31.04 -128.26
CA LYS A 499 -10.18 32.35 -127.64
C LYS A 499 -11.12 33.24 -128.44
N SER A 500 -11.07 33.25 -129.77
CA SER A 500 -11.93 34.12 -130.57
C SER A 500 -13.37 33.62 -130.64
N VAL A 501 -13.58 32.31 -130.73
CA VAL A 501 -14.93 31.75 -130.90
C VAL A 501 -15.64 31.51 -129.58
N TRP A 502 -14.92 31.11 -128.53
CA TRP A 502 -15.50 30.77 -127.23
C TRP A 502 -15.06 31.69 -126.09
N ALA A 503 -14.34 32.78 -126.40
CA ALA A 503 -13.78 33.71 -125.41
C ALA A 503 -12.87 33.02 -124.36
N LEU A 504 -12.37 31.82 -124.66
CA LEU A 504 -11.59 31.00 -123.74
C LEU A 504 -10.09 31.21 -123.98
N ASP A 505 -9.43 31.92 -123.06
CA ASP A 505 -8.00 32.19 -123.14
C ASP A 505 -7.15 31.04 -122.56
N LEU A 506 -6.51 30.28 -123.45
CA LEU A 506 -5.65 29.16 -123.08
C LEU A 506 -4.20 29.58 -122.76
N GLU A 507 -3.86 30.89 -122.75
CA GLU A 507 -2.51 31.39 -122.43
C GLU A 507 -2.26 31.65 -120.94
N LEU A 508 -3.29 31.68 -120.10
CA LEU A 508 -3.21 32.07 -118.68
C LEU A 508 -2.61 31.02 -117.73
N ARG A 509 -1.85 30.04 -118.23
CA ARG A 509 -1.23 29.01 -117.38
C ARG A 509 0.20 28.70 -117.78
N ASP A 510 1.07 29.67 -117.56
CA ASP A 510 2.50 29.41 -117.41
C ASP A 510 3.03 30.14 -116.18
N ASN A 511 3.90 29.45 -115.44
CA ASN A 511 4.65 29.86 -114.25
C ASN A 511 4.00 29.83 -112.85
N ARG A 512 4.37 28.75 -112.15
CA ARG A 512 5.03 28.69 -110.82
C ARG A 512 4.22 29.08 -109.56
N TYR A 513 4.45 28.29 -108.51
CA TYR A 513 3.95 28.36 -107.12
C TYR A 513 2.83 27.40 -106.72
N ARG A 514 3.32 26.19 -106.47
CA ARG A 514 3.04 25.25 -105.38
C ARG A 514 2.61 25.94 -104.06
N THR A 515 1.65 25.28 -103.39
CA THR A 515 1.58 25.05 -101.93
C THR A 515 1.09 26.14 -100.94
N TYR A 516 0.18 25.68 -100.07
CA TYR A 516 -0.15 26.08 -98.68
C TYR A 516 -1.35 27.02 -98.41
N TYR A 517 -2.28 26.44 -97.63
CA TYR A 517 -3.05 26.95 -96.48
C TYR A 517 -3.54 28.40 -96.45
N CYS A 518 -4.82 28.56 -96.04
CA CYS A 518 -5.17 29.55 -95.03
C CYS A 518 -6.30 29.00 -94.13
N TYR A 519 -5.93 28.74 -92.88
CA TYR A 519 -6.80 28.74 -91.71
C TYR A 519 -7.45 30.12 -91.54
N TYR A 520 -8.69 30.15 -91.05
CA TYR A 520 -9.06 30.98 -89.91
C TYR A 520 -10.17 30.26 -89.13
N MET A 521 -9.86 29.98 -87.86
CA MET A 521 -10.85 29.74 -86.81
C MET A 521 -11.66 31.03 -86.61
N ASP A 522 -12.92 30.90 -86.22
CA ASP A 522 -13.35 31.40 -84.90
C ASP A 522 -14.77 30.89 -84.57
N GLY A 523 -15.02 30.82 -83.26
CA GLY A 523 -16.04 29.98 -82.65
C GLY A 523 -17.45 30.54 -82.68
N ASN A 524 -18.38 29.62 -82.37
CA ASN A 524 -19.80 29.81 -82.10
C ASN A 524 -20.69 30.20 -83.29
N GLY A 525 -21.48 29.24 -83.77
CA GLY A 525 -22.74 29.58 -84.43
C GLY A 525 -23.35 28.48 -85.30
N LYS A 526 -24.65 28.28 -85.09
CA LYS A 526 -25.57 27.47 -85.90
C LYS A 526 -25.58 27.88 -87.39
N HIS A 527 -26.01 26.92 -88.21
CA HIS A 527 -26.31 26.97 -89.65
C HIS A 527 -26.86 28.29 -90.21
N SER A 528 -26.44 28.63 -91.44
CA SER A 528 -27.26 28.65 -92.67
C SER A 528 -26.60 29.50 -93.75
N GLY A 529 -26.78 29.12 -95.02
CA GLY A 529 -26.44 29.99 -96.14
C GLY A 529 -25.92 29.25 -97.37
N ASP A 530 -26.84 28.66 -98.13
CA ASP A 530 -26.64 28.46 -99.56
C ASP A 530 -26.30 29.81 -100.22
N TRP A 531 -25.34 29.85 -101.13
CA TRP A 531 -25.56 30.44 -102.46
C TRP A 531 -24.70 29.69 -103.50
N PRO A 532 -25.19 29.63 -104.76
CA PRO A 532 -24.88 28.62 -105.76
C PRO A 532 -23.86 29.14 -106.78
N SER A 533 -23.50 28.27 -107.73
CA SER A 533 -23.31 28.60 -109.15
C SER A 533 -22.07 27.92 -109.77
N SER A 534 -22.33 26.76 -110.38
CA SER A 534 -22.30 26.57 -111.84
C SER A 534 -21.17 27.16 -112.72
N TYR A 535 -20.00 27.56 -112.20
CA TYR A 535 -18.90 28.12 -113.02
C TYR A 535 -17.65 27.25 -113.20
N PHE A 536 -17.73 25.92 -113.09
CA PHE A 536 -16.57 25.04 -113.36
C PHE A 536 -16.89 23.73 -114.09
N SER A 537 -17.78 23.75 -115.08
CA SER A 537 -18.06 22.59 -115.94
C SER A 537 -17.51 22.74 -117.37
N PHE A 538 -16.20 22.90 -117.52
CA PHE A 538 -15.49 22.59 -118.77
C PHE A 538 -14.26 21.76 -118.42
N ARG A 539 -14.38 20.42 -118.52
CA ARG A 539 -13.26 19.51 -118.22
C ARG A 539 -12.65 18.82 -119.45
N HIS A 540 -13.27 18.89 -120.64
CA HIS A 540 -12.75 18.19 -121.82
C HIS A 540 -12.99 18.98 -123.11
N ILE A 541 -12.06 18.92 -124.07
CA ILE A 541 -12.27 19.27 -125.48
C ILE A 541 -11.84 18.03 -126.28
N ILE A 542 -12.70 17.55 -127.17
CA ILE A 542 -12.42 16.37 -127.99
C ILE A 542 -12.15 16.83 -129.42
N ILE A 543 -10.98 16.49 -129.96
CA ILE A 543 -10.65 16.71 -131.37
C ILE A 543 -10.72 15.35 -132.05
N ILE A 544 -11.68 15.20 -132.96
CA ILE A 544 -11.89 13.97 -133.73
C ILE A 544 -11.33 14.20 -135.13
N ASN A 545 -10.30 13.44 -135.49
CA ASN A 545 -9.72 13.47 -136.82
C ASN A 545 -10.43 12.44 -137.71
N SER A 546 -11.21 12.89 -138.69
CA SER A 546 -11.81 12.01 -139.69
C SER A 546 -10.76 11.62 -140.73
N GLY A 547 -10.07 10.50 -140.50
CA GLY A 547 -9.09 9.96 -141.44
C GLY A 547 -8.14 8.92 -140.83
N SER A 548 -8.05 8.84 -139.50
CA SER A 548 -7.35 7.79 -138.77
C SER A 548 -7.84 7.78 -137.33
N ASP A 549 -8.03 6.60 -136.72
CA ASP A 549 -8.46 6.41 -135.32
C ASP A 549 -7.42 6.99 -134.34
N SER A 550 -7.44 8.31 -134.18
CA SER A 550 -6.55 9.06 -133.29
C SER A 550 -7.34 10.22 -132.71
N SER A 551 -8.00 9.98 -131.58
CA SER A 551 -8.62 11.03 -130.78
C SER A 551 -7.54 11.68 -129.91
N ILE A 552 -7.30 12.98 -130.05
CA ILE A 552 -6.46 13.71 -129.09
C ILE A 552 -7.38 14.16 -127.96
N TYR A 553 -7.20 13.54 -126.79
CA TYR A 553 -7.87 13.97 -125.56
C TYR A 553 -6.99 14.98 -124.85
N CYS A 554 -7.44 16.23 -124.77
CA CYS A 554 -6.86 17.19 -123.83
C CYS A 554 -7.59 17.02 -122.48
N TYR A 555 -6.97 16.28 -121.56
CA TYR A 555 -7.46 16.15 -120.19
C TYR A 555 -7.01 17.33 -119.33
N ARG A 556 -7.85 17.68 -118.35
CA ARG A 556 -7.45 18.47 -117.20
C ARG A 556 -7.03 17.56 -116.07
#